data_AF-A0A380KPS6-F1
#
_entry.id   AF-A0A380KPS6-F1
#
_cell.length_a   1.000
_cell.length_b   1.000
_cell.length_c   1.000
_cell.angle_alpha   90.00
_cell.angle_beta   90.00
_cell.angle_gamma   90.00
#
_symmetry.space_group_name_H-M   'P 1'
#
loop_
_entity.id
_entity.type
_entity.pdbx_description
1 polymer ?
#
loop_
_entity_poly.entity_id
_entity_poly.type
_entity_poly.pdbx_seq_one_letter_code
_entity_poly.pdbx_strand_id
1 'polypeptide(L)'
;MASKEISQYLLQSLDMGLGALMQGETSYTNSFDIKIMSNGFLFIPRLPAGYIIDDDLYQKIFLIANAALYPRYTLLKQNSAYFMALDTDDIHVQRGLFFPWKKGVSERLIISDLEEFSKKQEKDILPIMKNLTLKFNKLTSLAIAGNSGSGKLYALTSFLSL
;
A
#
# COMPACT_ATOMS: atom_id res chain seq x y z
N MET A 1 17.24 3.93 -4.51
CA MET A 1 17.54 2.75 -3.70
C MET A 1 17.26 1.52 -4.51
N ALA A 2 18.21 0.58 -4.52
CA ALA A 2 17.94 -0.75 -5.06
C ALA A 2 16.88 -1.42 -4.18
N SER A 3 16.03 -2.29 -4.76
CA SER A 3 14.99 -3.03 -4.03
C SER A 3 15.52 -3.72 -2.76
N LYS A 4 16.80 -4.12 -2.78
CA LYS A 4 17.50 -4.75 -1.66
C LYS A 4 17.70 -3.84 -0.45
N GLU A 5 18.06 -2.58 -0.65
CA GLU A 5 18.27 -1.62 0.44
C GLU A 5 16.95 -1.32 1.17
N ILE A 6 15.86 -1.13 0.41
CA ILE A 6 14.53 -0.92 0.97
C ILE A 6 14.07 -2.15 1.76
N SER A 7 14.31 -3.35 1.21
CA SER A 7 13.97 -4.60 1.89
C SER A 7 14.71 -4.73 3.22
N GLN A 8 16.02 -4.51 3.24
CA GLN A 8 16.81 -4.60 4.47
C GLN A 8 16.38 -3.56 5.50
N TYR A 9 16.19 -2.31 5.08
CA TYR A 9 15.77 -1.23 5.96
C TYR A 9 14.37 -1.49 6.56
N LEU A 10 13.42 -1.95 5.75
CA LEU A 10 12.08 -2.27 6.21
C LEU A 10 12.08 -3.48 7.15
N LEU A 11 12.82 -4.54 6.82
CA LEU A 11 12.91 -5.73 7.68
C LEU A 11 13.47 -5.37 9.06
N GLN A 12 14.54 -4.57 9.12
CA GLN A 12 15.10 -4.06 10.37
C GLN A 12 14.10 -3.20 11.15
N SER A 13 13.36 -2.34 10.46
CA SER A 13 12.33 -1.50 11.10
C SER A 13 11.22 -2.35 11.74
N LEU A 14 10.84 -3.44 11.07
CA LEU A 14 9.84 -4.39 11.58
C LEU A 14 10.37 -5.21 12.76
N ASP A 15 11.61 -5.71 12.70
CA ASP A 15 12.24 -6.40 13.84
C ASP A 15 12.25 -5.52 15.09
N MET A 16 12.65 -4.25 14.95
CA MET A 16 12.69 -3.31 16.09
C MET A 16 11.29 -2.93 16.58
N GLY A 17 10.35 -2.71 15.67
CA GLY A 17 9.01 -2.24 16.01
C GLY A 17 8.07 -3.31 16.55
N LEU A 18 8.28 -4.58 16.15
CA LEU A 18 7.40 -5.70 16.51
C LEU A 18 7.94 -6.54 17.68
N GLY A 19 9.21 -6.39 18.09
CA GLY A 19 9.87 -7.31 19.02
C GLY A 19 9.07 -7.65 20.30
N ALA A 20 8.45 -6.66 20.94
CA ALA A 20 7.61 -6.88 22.13
C ALA A 20 6.31 -7.66 21.84
N LEU A 21 5.73 -7.47 20.64
CA LEU A 21 4.50 -8.14 20.21
C LEU A 21 4.76 -9.58 19.74
N MET A 22 5.98 -9.85 19.24
CA MET A 22 6.35 -11.14 18.68
C MET A 22 7.01 -12.07 19.70
N GLN A 23 6.96 -11.76 21.00
CA GLN A 23 7.54 -12.58 22.06
C GLN A 23 9.02 -12.92 21.85
N GLY A 24 9.78 -12.00 21.22
CA GLY A 24 11.20 -12.22 20.88
C GLY A 24 11.45 -12.96 19.56
N GLU A 25 10.40 -13.35 18.82
CA GLU A 25 10.53 -13.84 17.45
C GLU A 25 10.91 -12.71 16.50
N THR A 26 11.89 -12.97 15.64
CA THR A 26 12.48 -11.98 14.71
C THR A 26 12.75 -12.60 13.34
N SER A 27 13.11 -11.77 12.38
CA SER A 27 13.62 -12.24 11.08
C SER A 27 14.93 -13.04 11.23
N TYR A 28 15.77 -12.72 12.23
CA TYR A 28 17.02 -13.43 12.52
C TYR A 28 16.80 -14.85 13.02
N THR A 29 15.66 -15.12 13.68
CA THR A 29 15.24 -16.47 14.09
C THR A 29 14.40 -17.18 13.02
N ASN A 30 14.30 -16.60 11.81
CA ASN A 30 13.52 -17.11 10.69
C ASN A 30 12.02 -17.27 11.04
N SER A 31 11.50 -16.38 11.88
CA SER A 31 10.08 -16.36 12.27
C SER A 31 9.21 -15.63 11.25
N PHE A 32 9.78 -14.68 10.52
CA PHE A 32 9.14 -14.04 9.38
C PHE A 32 10.19 -13.48 8.41
N ASP A 33 9.75 -13.16 7.20
CA ASP A 33 10.53 -12.41 6.22
C ASP A 33 9.62 -11.40 5.50
N ILE A 34 10.19 -10.58 4.62
CA ILE A 34 9.44 -9.71 3.73
C ILE A 34 9.85 -9.88 2.27
N LYS A 35 8.91 -9.59 1.37
CA LYS A 35 9.16 -9.56 -0.07
C LYS A 35 8.69 -8.24 -0.67
N ILE A 36 9.61 -7.48 -1.25
CA ILE A 36 9.27 -6.25 -1.96
C ILE A 36 8.66 -6.58 -3.32
N MET A 37 7.55 -5.91 -3.63
CA MET A 37 6.84 -5.99 -4.90
C MET A 37 6.76 -4.59 -5.54
N SER A 38 6.35 -4.52 -6.80
CA SER A 38 6.22 -3.22 -7.51
C SER A 38 5.14 -2.33 -6.88
N ASN A 39 4.05 -2.92 -6.40
CA ASN A 39 2.86 -2.25 -5.88
C ASN A 39 2.67 -2.38 -4.35
N GLY A 40 3.65 -2.93 -3.64
CA GLY A 40 3.57 -3.12 -2.19
C GLY A 40 4.72 -3.96 -1.67
N PHE A 41 4.54 -4.49 -0.46
CA PHE A 41 5.37 -5.57 0.05
C PHE A 41 4.50 -6.65 0.71
N LEU A 42 5.05 -7.84 0.82
CA LEU A 42 4.49 -8.93 1.61
C LEU A 42 5.27 -9.05 2.91
N PHE A 43 4.54 -9.17 4.02
CA PHE A 43 5.07 -9.73 5.26
C PHE A 43 4.74 -11.22 5.26
N ILE A 44 5.75 -12.08 5.38
CA ILE A 44 5.62 -13.53 5.24
C ILE A 44 5.86 -14.14 6.63
N PRO A 45 4.81 -14.39 7.43
CA PRO A 45 4.97 -15.09 8.69
C PRO A 45 5.30 -16.56 8.43
N ARG A 46 6.24 -17.10 9.20
CA ARG A 46 6.53 -18.53 9.18
C ARG A 46 5.65 -19.22 10.22
N LEU A 47 4.85 -20.19 9.79
CA LEU A 47 3.94 -20.93 10.68
C LEU A 47 4.46 -22.34 10.97
N PRO A 48 4.25 -22.88 12.19
CA PRO A 48 3.58 -22.26 13.34
C PRO A 48 4.41 -21.12 13.94
N ALA A 49 3.72 -20.10 14.48
CA ALA A 49 4.31 -18.90 15.09
C ALA A 49 3.79 -18.73 16.52
N GLY A 50 4.60 -18.14 17.40
CA GLY A 50 4.21 -17.78 18.77
C GLY A 50 3.36 -16.51 18.86
N TYR A 51 3.22 -15.77 17.77
CA TYR A 51 2.40 -14.57 17.67
C TYR A 51 1.13 -14.82 16.85
N ILE A 52 0.08 -14.06 17.17
CA ILE A 52 -1.21 -14.15 16.49
C ILE A 52 -1.15 -13.32 15.20
N ILE A 53 -1.63 -13.92 14.10
CA ILE A 53 -1.76 -13.24 12.81
C ILE A 53 -3.21 -12.78 12.68
N ASP A 54 -3.45 -11.51 12.95
CA ASP A 54 -4.77 -10.88 12.94
C ASP A 54 -4.72 -9.44 12.38
N ASP A 55 -5.86 -8.77 12.44
CA ASP A 55 -6.00 -7.37 12.04
C ASP A 55 -5.10 -6.45 12.88
N ASP A 56 -4.89 -6.75 14.17
CA ASP A 56 -4.07 -5.93 15.05
C ASP A 56 -2.60 -5.98 14.64
N LEU A 57 -2.04 -7.18 14.39
CA LEU A 57 -0.69 -7.33 13.84
C LEU A 57 -0.56 -6.60 12.50
N TYR A 58 -1.55 -6.77 11.62
CA TYR A 58 -1.55 -6.10 10.32
C TYR A 58 -1.48 -4.57 10.47
N GLN A 59 -2.30 -3.98 11.34
CA GLN A 59 -2.30 -2.53 11.57
C GLN A 59 -0.98 -2.06 12.22
N LYS A 60 -0.37 -2.85 13.11
CA LYS A 60 0.93 -2.52 13.71
C LYS A 60 2.04 -2.50 12.65
N ILE A 61 2.09 -3.52 11.78
CA ILE A 61 3.03 -3.55 10.64
C ILE A 61 2.81 -2.34 9.74
N PHE A 62 1.55 -2.02 9.40
CA PHE A 62 1.23 -0.83 8.59
C PHE A 62 1.76 0.45 9.22
N LEU A 63 1.56 0.66 10.53
CA LEU A 63 2.03 1.88 11.21
C LEU A 63 3.56 2.01 11.17
N ILE A 64 4.28 0.94 11.45
CA ILE A 64 5.76 0.90 11.43
C ILE A 64 6.25 1.17 10.00
N ALA A 65 5.74 0.41 9.03
CA ALA A 65 6.16 0.50 7.64
C ALA A 65 5.81 1.86 7.03
N ASN A 66 4.65 2.43 7.37
CA ASN A 66 4.24 3.75 6.88
C ASN A 66 5.18 4.85 7.39
N ALA A 67 5.57 4.80 8.67
CA ALA A 67 6.53 5.76 9.22
C ALA A 67 7.94 5.58 8.62
N ALA A 68 8.40 4.35 8.42
CA ALA A 68 9.71 4.06 7.86
C ALA A 68 9.84 4.45 6.38
N LEU A 69 8.77 4.25 5.60
CA LEU A 69 8.85 4.38 4.14
C LEU A 69 8.40 5.75 3.61
N TYR A 70 7.61 6.50 4.38
CA TYR A 70 7.23 7.86 3.98
C TYR A 70 8.44 8.81 4.00
N PRO A 71 8.61 9.73 3.02
CA PRO A 71 7.74 10.05 1.88
C PRO A 71 8.03 9.26 0.60
N ARG A 72 8.98 8.31 0.62
CA ARG A 72 9.38 7.56 -0.58
C ARG A 72 8.30 6.60 -1.07
N TYR A 73 7.53 6.04 -0.15
CA TYR A 73 6.33 5.28 -0.45
C TYR A 73 5.20 5.73 0.47
N THR A 74 4.01 5.83 -0.11
CA THR A 74 2.77 6.04 0.63
C THR A 74 2.02 4.71 0.72
N LEU A 75 1.90 4.14 1.92
CA LEU A 75 1.15 2.90 2.11
C LEU A 75 -0.36 3.18 2.09
N LEU A 76 -1.13 2.24 1.55
CA LEU A 76 -2.59 2.33 1.47
C LEU A 76 -3.19 1.47 2.58
N LYS A 77 -3.78 2.12 3.58
CA LYS A 77 -4.42 1.44 4.71
C LYS A 77 -5.53 0.51 4.23
N GLN A 78 -5.54 -0.72 4.73
CA GLN A 78 -6.62 -1.70 4.50
C GLN A 78 -7.47 -1.81 5.76
N ASN A 79 -8.75 -2.18 5.58
CA ASN A 79 -9.71 -2.31 6.68
C ASN A 79 -9.44 -3.54 7.56
N SER A 80 -8.88 -4.59 6.97
CA SER A 80 -8.54 -5.86 7.62
C SER A 80 -7.25 -6.42 7.04
N ALA A 81 -6.73 -7.48 7.65
CA ALA A 81 -5.60 -8.24 7.19
C ALA A 81 -5.83 -8.75 5.77
N TYR A 82 -4.94 -8.35 4.85
CA TYR A 82 -5.03 -8.73 3.46
C TYR A 82 -4.07 -9.90 3.18
N PHE A 83 -4.61 -11.12 3.16
CA PHE A 83 -3.83 -12.31 2.82
C PHE A 83 -3.62 -12.46 1.32
N MET A 84 -2.42 -12.91 0.96
CA MET A 84 -2.03 -13.31 -0.39
C MET A 84 -1.34 -14.67 -0.32
N ALA A 85 -1.77 -15.61 -1.17
CA ALA A 85 -1.10 -16.89 -1.32
C ALA A 85 0.22 -16.73 -2.09
N LEU A 86 1.27 -17.40 -1.63
CA LEU A 86 2.53 -17.51 -2.34
C LEU A 86 2.57 -18.82 -3.14
N ASP A 87 3.11 -18.75 -4.35
CA ASP A 87 3.33 -19.91 -5.21
C ASP A 87 4.57 -20.69 -4.69
N THR A 88 4.34 -21.59 -3.74
CA THR A 88 5.35 -22.44 -3.10
C THR A 88 4.70 -23.68 -2.49
N ASP A 89 5.45 -24.78 -2.46
CA ASP A 89 5.05 -26.04 -1.81
C ASP A 89 5.38 -26.05 -0.31
N ASP A 90 6.14 -25.07 0.18
CA ASP A 90 6.46 -24.96 1.61
C ASP A 90 5.25 -24.41 2.39
N ILE A 91 4.56 -25.33 3.09
CA ILE A 91 3.42 -25.03 3.95
C ILE A 91 3.74 -23.97 4.99
N HIS A 92 5.00 -23.80 5.42
CA HIS A 92 5.36 -22.85 6.47
C HIS A 92 5.26 -21.39 6.02
N VAL A 93 5.41 -21.11 4.72
CA VAL A 93 5.50 -19.73 4.16
C VAL A 93 4.54 -19.47 2.99
N GLN A 94 3.53 -20.34 2.82
CA GLN A 94 2.61 -20.32 1.68
C GLN A 94 1.65 -19.10 1.64
N ARG A 95 1.69 -18.23 2.65
CA ARG A 95 0.89 -16.99 2.67
C ARG A 95 1.67 -15.83 3.25
N GLY A 96 1.27 -14.63 2.84
CA GLY A 96 1.76 -13.38 3.41
C GLY A 96 0.65 -12.36 3.57
N LEU A 97 0.89 -11.37 4.42
CA LEU A 97 0.08 -10.17 4.55
C LEU A 97 0.57 -9.14 3.54
N PHE A 98 -0.32 -8.70 2.65
CA PHE A 98 0.01 -7.77 1.59
C PHE A 98 -0.26 -6.32 2.00
N PHE A 99 0.75 -5.48 1.86
CA PHE A 99 0.72 -4.06 2.16
C PHE A 99 0.87 -3.25 0.88
N PRO A 100 -0.25 -2.80 0.27
CA PRO A 100 -0.19 -2.02 -0.96
C PRO A 100 0.41 -0.64 -0.70
N TRP A 101 1.21 -0.15 -1.65
CA TRP A 101 1.78 1.19 -1.60
C TRP A 101 1.76 1.89 -2.95
N LYS A 102 2.09 3.18 -2.93
CA LYS A 102 2.43 3.98 -4.10
C LYS A 102 3.80 4.59 -3.92
N LYS A 103 4.55 4.76 -5.01
CA LYS A 103 5.84 5.44 -4.98
C LYS A 103 5.61 6.95 -4.87
N GLY A 104 6.32 7.59 -3.94
CA GLY A 104 6.21 9.00 -3.62
C GLY A 104 4.97 9.36 -2.82
N VAL A 105 4.72 10.66 -2.75
CA VAL A 105 3.55 11.26 -2.11
C VAL A 105 2.57 11.69 -3.21
N SER A 106 1.27 11.59 -2.91
CA SER A 106 0.25 12.14 -3.80
C SER A 106 0.23 13.66 -3.63
N GLU A 107 0.52 14.39 -4.71
CA GLU A 107 0.53 15.85 -4.71
C GLU A 107 -0.66 16.42 -5.48
N ARG A 108 -1.01 17.68 -5.22
CA ARG A 108 -2.11 18.36 -5.92
C ARG A 108 -1.88 18.31 -7.43
N LEU A 109 -2.88 17.78 -8.16
CA LEU A 109 -2.94 17.88 -9.61
C LEU A 109 -3.37 19.31 -9.98
N ILE A 110 -2.52 20.01 -10.72
CA ILE A 110 -2.79 21.35 -11.23
C ILE A 110 -2.97 21.22 -12.73
N ILE A 111 -4.17 21.52 -13.21
CA ILE A 111 -4.54 21.47 -14.63
C ILE A 111 -4.70 22.91 -15.09
N SER A 112 -3.78 23.36 -15.95
CA SER A 112 -3.81 24.72 -16.50
C SER A 112 -4.83 24.86 -17.64
N ASP A 113 -4.90 23.85 -18.51
CA ASP A 113 -5.85 23.74 -19.60
C ASP A 113 -6.46 22.34 -19.58
N LEU A 114 -7.78 22.27 -19.46
CA LEU A 114 -8.49 21.02 -19.29
C LEU A 114 -8.70 20.27 -20.62
N GLU A 115 -8.85 20.98 -21.74
CA GLU A 115 -9.00 20.35 -23.06
C GLU A 115 -7.70 19.70 -23.50
N GLU A 116 -6.57 20.40 -23.32
CA GLU A 116 -5.25 19.85 -23.66
C GLU A 116 -4.92 18.64 -22.77
N PHE A 117 -5.32 18.71 -21.50
CA PHE A 117 -5.09 17.65 -20.54
C PHE A 117 -5.92 16.39 -20.84
N SER A 118 -7.21 16.52 -21.17
CA SER A 118 -8.08 15.39 -21.55
C SER A 118 -7.51 14.65 -22.78
N LYS A 119 -7.05 15.37 -23.81
CA LYS A 119 -6.44 14.78 -25.01
C LYS A 119 -5.19 13.92 -24.73
N LYS A 120 -4.49 14.17 -23.62
CA LYS A 120 -3.28 13.45 -23.21
C LYS A 120 -3.55 12.24 -22.33
N GLN A 121 -4.77 12.06 -21.81
CA GLN A 121 -5.10 10.93 -20.95
C GLN A 121 -5.45 9.67 -21.75
N GLU A 122 -5.06 8.51 -21.23
CA GLU A 122 -5.57 7.23 -21.72
C GLU A 122 -7.05 7.10 -21.35
N LYS A 123 -7.89 6.59 -22.27
CA LYS A 123 -9.37 6.52 -22.13
C LYS A 123 -9.86 5.89 -20.82
N ASP A 124 -9.07 4.98 -20.25
CA ASP A 124 -9.48 4.17 -19.11
C ASP A 124 -8.83 4.59 -17.80
N ILE A 125 -8.05 5.69 -17.80
CA ILE A 125 -7.28 6.16 -16.65
C ILE A 125 -7.79 7.53 -16.20
N LEU A 126 -8.28 7.60 -14.97
CA LEU A 126 -8.66 8.85 -14.32
C LEU A 126 -7.55 9.33 -13.37
N PRO A 127 -6.86 10.44 -13.68
CA PRO A 127 -5.93 11.07 -12.75
C PRO A 127 -6.68 11.85 -11.67
N ILE A 128 -6.49 11.46 -10.40
CA ILE A 128 -7.11 12.13 -9.24
C ILE A 128 -6.14 13.12 -8.60
N MET A 129 -4.88 12.70 -8.42
CA MET A 129 -3.77 13.51 -7.93
C MET A 129 -2.51 13.15 -8.73
N LYS A 130 -1.44 13.94 -8.61
CA LYS A 130 -0.13 13.47 -9.10
C LYS A 130 0.22 12.18 -8.37
N ASN A 131 0.66 11.16 -9.11
CA ASN A 131 0.96 9.82 -8.61
C ASN A 131 -0.26 9.01 -8.08
N LEU A 132 -1.49 9.46 -8.31
CA LEU A 132 -2.73 8.74 -7.98
C LEU A 132 -3.68 8.74 -9.19
N THR A 133 -3.71 7.60 -9.86
CA THR A 133 -4.64 7.31 -10.95
C THR A 133 -5.57 6.16 -10.58
N LEU A 134 -6.77 6.16 -11.17
CA LEU A 134 -7.76 5.09 -11.11
C LEU A 134 -7.96 4.51 -12.51
N LYS A 135 -8.11 3.18 -12.62
CA LYS A 135 -8.47 2.53 -13.88
C LYS A 135 -9.96 2.24 -13.88
N PHE A 136 -10.72 2.90 -14.75
CA PHE A 136 -12.18 2.80 -14.80
C PHE A 136 -12.67 1.41 -15.22
N ASN A 137 -11.92 0.70 -16.05
CA ASN A 137 -12.31 -0.64 -16.54
C ASN A 137 -12.47 -1.70 -15.44
N LYS A 138 -12.01 -1.41 -14.21
CA LYS A 138 -12.13 -2.30 -13.06
C LYS A 138 -13.19 -1.84 -12.05
N LEU A 139 -13.89 -0.74 -12.32
CA LEU A 139 -14.83 -0.10 -11.40
C LEU A 139 -16.22 -0.01 -12.04
N THR A 140 -17.24 -0.39 -11.29
CA THR A 140 -18.65 -0.23 -11.72
C THR A 140 -19.23 1.12 -11.29
N SER A 141 -18.80 1.64 -10.15
CA SER A 141 -19.30 2.86 -9.53
C SER A 141 -18.19 3.60 -8.79
N LEU A 142 -18.29 4.93 -8.72
CA LEU A 142 -17.41 5.80 -7.92
C LEU A 142 -18.24 6.62 -6.95
N ALA A 143 -17.85 6.63 -5.67
CA ALA A 143 -18.46 7.46 -4.64
C ALA A 143 -17.50 8.60 -4.23
N ILE A 144 -17.98 9.85 -4.26
CA ILE A 144 -17.22 11.03 -3.82
C ILE A 144 -17.90 11.61 -2.58
N ALA A 145 -17.20 11.55 -1.44
CA ALA A 145 -17.71 12.01 -0.14
C ALA A 145 -16.78 13.04 0.50
N GLY A 146 -17.32 13.84 1.42
CA GLY A 146 -16.60 14.94 2.10
C GLY A 146 -17.56 15.99 2.65
N ASN A 147 -17.06 16.88 3.49
CA ASN A 147 -17.86 17.94 4.12
C ASN A 147 -18.30 19.03 3.11
N SER A 148 -19.24 19.89 3.49
CA SER A 148 -19.60 21.04 2.65
C SER A 148 -18.38 21.92 2.39
N GLY A 149 -18.24 22.43 1.16
CA GLY A 149 -17.08 23.23 0.74
C GLY A 149 -15.80 22.43 0.40
N SER A 150 -15.79 21.10 0.51
CA SER A 150 -14.57 20.29 0.27
C SER A 150 -14.20 20.09 -1.22
N GLY A 151 -14.89 20.75 -2.15
CA GLY A 151 -14.61 20.65 -3.58
C GLY A 151 -15.21 19.43 -4.31
N LYS A 152 -16.19 18.73 -3.74
CA LYS A 152 -16.82 17.53 -4.36
C LYS A 152 -17.40 17.79 -5.76
N LEU A 153 -18.17 18.87 -5.92
CA LEU A 153 -18.74 19.25 -7.22
C LEU A 153 -17.63 19.54 -8.24
N TYR A 154 -16.59 20.26 -7.80
CA TYR A 154 -15.46 20.61 -8.66
C TYR A 154 -14.71 19.35 -9.14
N ALA A 155 -14.49 18.38 -8.25
CA ALA A 155 -13.90 17.09 -8.61
C ALA A 155 -14.78 16.34 -9.63
N LEU A 156 -16.09 16.28 -9.43
CA LEU A 156 -17.02 15.63 -10.35
C LEU A 156 -17.02 16.30 -11.74
N THR A 157 -17.12 17.63 -11.79
CA THR A 157 -17.08 18.37 -13.06
C THR A 157 -15.76 18.13 -13.79
N SER A 158 -14.65 18.11 -13.06
CA SER A 158 -13.33 17.79 -13.64
C SER A 158 -13.33 16.38 -14.24
N PHE A 159 -13.85 15.38 -13.53
CA PHE A 159 -13.88 13.99 -14.01
C PHE A 159 -14.79 13.78 -15.21
N LEU A 160 -15.92 14.47 -15.30
CA LEU A 160 -16.83 14.39 -16.45
C LEU A 160 -16.28 15.09 -17.70
N SER A 161 -15.29 15.96 -17.53
CA SER A 161 -14.68 16.71 -18.64
C SER A 161 -13.40 16.06 -19.17
N LEU A 162 -12.95 14.97 -18.53
CA LEU A 162 -11.79 14.17 -18.94
C LEU A 162 -12.21 13.08 -19.92
#